data_AF-A0A1G1ZHZ8-F1
#
_entry.id   AF-A0A1G1ZHZ8-F1
#
_cell.length_a   1.000
_cell.length_b   1.000
_cell.length_c   1.000
_cell.angle_alpha   90.00
_cell.angle_beta   90.00
_cell.angle_gamma   90.00
#
_symmetry.space_group_name_H-M   'P 1'
#
loop_
_entity.id
_entity.type
_entity.pdbx_description
1 polymer ?
#
loop_
_entity_poly.entity_id
_entity_poly.type
_entity_poly.pdbx_seq_one_letter_code
_entity_poly.pdbx_strand_id
1 'polypeptide(L)'
;MNEPKTIFLSYKFTGEDINELTETLGKILSALRSVGHTVYCSIEDEKWFRENHRTNKEILKHALDRLDKSDVILAFVKSDQKSEGMLLEIGYIMAKGKSFVLALKQGTKTTFLVELAEPLIEFDSIDDLCDKLTKVSL
;
A
#
# COMPACT_ATOMS: atom_id res chain seq x y z
N MET A 1 17.59 14.31 4.74
CA MET A 1 17.25 13.07 4.02
C MET A 1 16.36 12.27 4.95
N ASN A 2 15.23 11.76 4.48
CA ASN A 2 14.37 10.90 5.31
C ASN A 2 15.13 9.62 5.68
N GLU A 3 14.86 9.11 6.88
CA GLU A 3 15.42 7.83 7.31
C GLU A 3 14.82 6.71 6.46
N PRO A 4 15.62 5.78 5.92
CA PRO A 4 15.10 4.61 5.21
C PRO A 4 14.11 3.83 6.09
N LYS A 5 12.98 3.44 5.50
CA LYS A 5 11.92 2.64 6.15
C LYS A 5 11.63 1.39 5.34
N THR A 6 11.11 0.37 6.00
CA THR A 6 10.49 -0.79 5.35
C THR A 6 8.99 -0.56 5.25
N ILE A 7 8.50 -0.39 4.02
CA ILE A 7 7.12 -0.01 3.71
C ILE A 7 6.37 -1.24 3.19
N PHE A 8 5.17 -1.48 3.72
CA PHE A 8 4.19 -2.36 3.10
C PHE A 8 3.22 -1.52 2.26
N LEU A 9 3.21 -1.70 0.94
CA LEU A 9 2.26 -1.02 0.05
C LEU A 9 0.99 -1.87 -0.08
N SER A 10 -0.10 -1.40 0.53
CA SER A 10 -1.42 -2.02 0.48
C SER A 10 -2.32 -1.31 -0.54
N TYR A 11 -3.19 -2.06 -1.21
CA TYR A 11 -4.01 -1.58 -2.29
C TYR A 11 -5.24 -2.48 -2.50
N LYS A 12 -6.25 -1.96 -3.21
CA LYS A 12 -7.38 -2.76 -3.66
C LYS A 12 -6.96 -3.64 -4.85
N PHE A 13 -7.07 -4.95 -4.71
CA PHE A 13 -6.81 -5.92 -5.80
C PHE A 13 -8.10 -6.38 -6.50
N THR A 14 -9.13 -6.76 -5.73
CA THR A 14 -10.37 -7.34 -6.26
C THR A 14 -11.08 -6.37 -7.21
N GLY A 15 -11.32 -6.83 -8.44
CA GLY A 15 -12.04 -6.07 -9.47
C GLY A 15 -11.21 -5.03 -10.22
N GLU A 16 -9.88 -5.02 -10.04
CA GLU A 16 -8.96 -4.22 -10.87
C GLU A 16 -8.48 -5.02 -12.09
N ASP A 17 -8.09 -4.32 -13.16
CA ASP A 17 -7.28 -4.91 -14.21
C ASP A 17 -5.85 -5.11 -13.71
N ILE A 18 -5.34 -6.34 -13.81
CA ILE A 18 -4.04 -6.70 -13.24
C ILE A 18 -2.87 -6.01 -13.95
N ASN A 19 -2.95 -5.76 -15.25
CA ASN A 19 -1.87 -5.15 -16.00
C ASN A 19 -1.79 -3.66 -15.65
N GLU A 20 -2.92 -2.95 -15.66
CA GLU A 20 -2.99 -1.54 -15.27
C GLU A 20 -2.58 -1.33 -13.82
N LEU A 21 -3.01 -2.23 -12.93
CA LEU A 21 -2.65 -2.19 -11.52
C LEU A 21 -1.16 -2.43 -11.33
N THR A 22 -0.58 -3.41 -12.02
CA THR A 22 0.86 -3.71 -11.95
C THR A 22 1.69 -2.53 -12.44
N GLU A 23 1.32 -1.89 -13.55
CA GLU A 23 2.01 -0.70 -14.05
C GLU A 23 1.93 0.46 -13.04
N THR A 24 0.73 0.70 -12.50
CA THR A 24 0.49 1.77 -11.51
C THR A 24 1.33 1.57 -10.25
N LEU A 25 1.28 0.36 -9.67
CA LEU A 25 2.04 0.03 -8.46
C LEU A 25 3.54 0.04 -8.74
N GLY A 26 3.98 -0.37 -9.94
CA GLY A 26 5.39 -0.29 -10.35
C GLY A 26 5.96 1.13 -10.30
N LYS A 27 5.17 2.15 -10.70
CA LYS A 27 5.57 3.57 -10.59
C LYS A 27 5.72 4.00 -9.13
N ILE A 28 4.75 3.67 -8.29
CA ILE A 28 4.76 3.98 -6.85
C ILE A 28 5.95 3.31 -6.14
N LEU A 29 6.18 2.03 -6.43
CA LEU A 29 7.33 1.27 -5.91
C LEU A 29 8.65 1.92 -6.31
N SER A 30 8.78 2.33 -7.58
CA SER A 30 10.00 2.97 -8.08
C SER A 30 10.25 4.31 -7.38
N ALA A 31 9.21 5.13 -7.19
CA ALA A 31 9.32 6.41 -6.49
C ALA A 31 9.82 6.24 -5.04
N LEU A 32 9.21 5.36 -4.27
CA LEU A 32 9.59 5.08 -2.89
C LEU A 32 11.01 4.48 -2.78
N ARG A 33 11.34 3.52 -3.64
CA ARG A 33 12.67 2.90 -3.68
C ARG A 33 13.75 3.89 -4.09
N SER A 34 13.44 4.87 -4.95
CA SER A 34 14.40 5.89 -5.41
C SER A 34 14.94 6.79 -4.29
N VAL A 35 14.19 6.94 -3.20
CA VAL A 35 14.58 7.73 -2.01
C VAL A 35 15.07 6.87 -0.85
N GLY A 36 15.35 5.58 -1.11
CA GLY A 36 16.04 4.67 -0.20
C GLY A 36 15.13 3.78 0.64
N HIS A 37 13.80 3.84 0.49
CA HIS A 37 12.91 2.92 1.21
C HIS A 37 12.98 1.50 0.64
N THR A 38 12.85 0.52 1.52
CA THR A 38 12.57 -0.86 1.13
C THR A 38 11.06 -1.03 1.07
N VAL A 39 10.51 -1.45 -0.08
CA VAL A 39 9.05 -1.55 -0.24
C VAL A 39 8.66 -2.96 -0.64
N TYR A 40 7.74 -3.52 0.12
CA TYR A 40 7.06 -4.78 -0.22
C TYR A 40 5.67 -4.47 -0.78
N CYS A 41 5.30 -5.16 -1.86
CA CYS A 41 3.95 -5.12 -2.42
C CYS A 41 3.57 -6.50 -2.93
N SER A 42 2.41 -7.00 -2.51
CA SER A 42 1.94 -8.35 -2.82
C SER A 42 1.68 -8.59 -4.32
N ILE A 43 1.62 -7.52 -5.14
CA ILE A 43 1.54 -7.64 -6.61
C ILE A 43 2.78 -8.32 -7.19
N GLU A 44 3.95 -8.15 -6.56
CA GLU A 44 5.20 -8.77 -7.00
C GLU A 44 5.20 -10.30 -6.73
N ASP A 45 4.38 -10.76 -5.79
CA ASP A 45 4.23 -12.18 -5.43
C ASP A 45 3.06 -12.85 -6.19
N GLU A 46 2.32 -12.11 -7.00
CA GLU A 46 1.05 -12.54 -7.59
C GLU A 46 1.17 -13.82 -8.41
N LYS A 47 2.17 -13.85 -9.30
CA LYS A 47 2.46 -15.01 -10.15
C LYS A 47 2.71 -16.25 -9.30
N TRP A 48 3.50 -16.10 -8.23
CA TRP A 48 3.78 -17.19 -7.31
C TRP A 48 2.52 -17.66 -6.57
N PHE A 49 1.65 -16.75 -6.13
CA PHE A 49 0.38 -17.12 -5.51
C PHE A 49 -0.50 -17.94 -6.45
N ARG A 50 -0.62 -17.54 -7.73
CA ARG A 50 -1.39 -18.27 -8.74
C ARG A 50 -0.82 -19.64 -9.05
N GLU A 51 0.48 -19.71 -9.35
CA GLU A 51 1.16 -20.96 -9.72
C GLU A 51 1.14 -21.99 -8.59
N ASN A 52 1.06 -21.53 -7.33
CA ASN A 52 0.99 -22.40 -6.15
C ASN A 52 -0.43 -22.53 -5.59
N HIS A 53 -1.46 -22.08 -6.31
CA HIS A 53 -2.88 -22.18 -5.93
C HIS A 53 -3.17 -21.72 -4.49
N ARG A 54 -2.53 -20.63 -4.05
CA ARG A 54 -2.67 -20.13 -2.68
C ARG A 54 -4.09 -19.66 -2.41
N THR A 55 -4.62 -20.06 -1.26
CA THR A 55 -5.91 -19.59 -0.76
C THR A 55 -5.80 -18.16 -0.22
N ASN A 56 -6.93 -17.45 -0.14
CA ASN A 56 -6.96 -16.11 0.47
C ASN A 56 -6.42 -16.11 1.91
N LYS A 57 -6.62 -17.19 2.67
CA LYS A 57 -6.08 -17.36 4.02
C LYS A 57 -4.55 -17.41 4.02
N GLU A 58 -3.94 -18.15 3.09
CA GLU A 58 -2.49 -18.24 2.97
C GLU A 58 -1.88 -16.93 2.48
N ILE A 59 -2.52 -16.28 1.49
CA ILE A 59 -2.09 -14.97 0.98
C ILE A 59 -2.14 -13.93 2.10
N LEU A 60 -3.25 -13.86 2.85
CA LEU A 60 -3.36 -12.96 3.99
C LEU A 60 -2.28 -13.27 5.04
N LYS A 61 -2.08 -14.53 5.41
CA LYS A 61 -1.03 -14.90 6.37
C LYS A 61 0.34 -14.42 5.90
N HIS A 62 0.68 -14.63 4.62
CA HIS A 62 1.93 -14.16 4.03
C HIS A 62 2.06 -12.64 4.08
N ALA A 63 0.99 -11.91 3.79
CA ALA A 63 0.95 -10.45 3.91
C ALA A 63 1.17 -9.98 5.37
N LEU A 64 0.55 -10.64 6.35
CA LEU A 64 0.75 -10.32 7.77
C LEU A 64 2.20 -10.58 8.23
N ASP A 65 2.80 -11.69 7.79
CA ASP A 65 4.22 -12.01 8.07
C ASP A 65 5.18 -10.96 7.46
N ARG A 66 4.77 -10.30 6.37
CA ARG A 66 5.49 -9.18 5.75
C ARG A 66 5.28 -7.88 6.52
N LEU A 67 4.05 -7.57 6.94
CA LEU A 67 3.74 -6.41 7.80
C LEU A 67 4.52 -6.44 9.12
N ASP A 68 4.80 -7.62 9.66
CA ASP A 68 5.62 -7.77 10.87
C ASP A 68 7.04 -7.25 10.71
N LYS A 69 7.55 -7.26 9.47
CA LYS A 69 8.89 -6.79 9.12
C LYS A 69 8.89 -5.35 8.59
N SER A 70 7.72 -4.75 8.39
CA SER A 70 7.57 -3.37 7.92
C SER A 70 7.46 -2.40 9.09
N ASP A 71 7.98 -1.19 8.91
CA ASP A 71 7.83 -0.08 9.88
C ASP A 71 6.49 0.64 9.69
N VAL A 72 6.00 0.66 8.46
CA VAL A 72 4.86 1.46 8.03
C VAL A 72 4.03 0.71 6.99
N ILE A 73 2.70 0.90 7.02
CA ILE A 73 1.82 0.58 5.90
C ILE A 73 1.50 1.87 5.14
N LEU A 74 1.60 1.81 3.81
CA LEU A 74 1.09 2.83 2.91
C LEU A 74 -0.12 2.24 2.19
N ALA A 75 -1.32 2.72 2.48
CA ALA A 75 -2.52 2.33 1.74
C ALA A 75 -2.73 3.25 0.54
N PHE A 76 -2.76 2.68 -0.66
CA PHE A 76 -3.09 3.38 -1.90
C PHE A 76 -4.57 3.21 -2.23
N VAL A 77 -5.34 4.30 -2.08
CA VAL A 77 -6.79 4.32 -2.23
C VAL A 77 -7.18 5.25 -3.38
N LYS A 78 -7.55 4.66 -4.53
CA LYS A 78 -7.98 5.37 -5.74
C LYS A 78 -9.48 5.29 -6.06
N SER A 79 -10.27 4.66 -5.20
CA SER A 79 -11.72 4.48 -5.39
C SER A 79 -12.46 4.36 -4.06
N ASP A 80 -13.76 4.64 -4.05
CA ASP A 80 -14.62 4.55 -2.85
C ASP A 80 -14.65 3.14 -2.25
N GLN A 81 -14.53 2.12 -3.11
CA GLN A 81 -14.46 0.72 -2.74
C GLN A 81 -13.06 0.37 -2.24
N LYS A 82 -13.00 -0.43 -1.16
CA LYS A 82 -11.78 -0.99 -0.56
C LYS A 82 -11.85 -2.51 -0.61
N SER A 83 -10.69 -3.18 -0.68
CA SER A 83 -10.64 -4.63 -0.50
C SER A 83 -10.67 -4.99 0.98
N GLU A 84 -11.31 -6.11 1.32
CA GLU A 84 -11.34 -6.63 2.69
C GLU A 84 -9.92 -6.88 3.22
N GLY A 85 -9.04 -7.44 2.37
CA GLY A 85 -7.63 -7.67 2.71
C GLY A 85 -6.90 -6.39 3.13
N MET A 86 -7.07 -5.30 2.37
CA MET A 86 -6.45 -4.01 2.70
C MET A 86 -6.91 -3.48 4.06
N LEU A 87 -8.19 -3.60 4.39
CA LEU A 87 -8.71 -3.16 5.69
C LEU A 87 -8.18 -4.01 6.84
N LEU A 88 -8.03 -5.33 6.65
CA LEU A 88 -7.44 -6.24 7.62
C LEU A 88 -5.96 -5.93 7.86
N GLU A 89 -5.21 -5.65 6.80
CA GLU A 89 -3.80 -5.25 6.85
C GLU A 89 -3.59 -3.95 7.64
N ILE A 90 -4.40 -2.92 7.36
CA ILE A 90 -4.39 -1.64 8.09
C ILE A 90 -4.70 -1.85 9.57
N GLY A 91 -5.79 -2.57 9.88
CA GLY A 91 -6.16 -2.84 11.27
C GLY A 91 -5.08 -3.61 12.03
N TYR A 92 -4.44 -4.59 11.38
CA TYR A 92 -3.39 -5.42 11.99
C TYR A 92 -2.14 -4.61 12.36
N ILE A 93 -1.63 -3.80 11.45
CA ILE A 93 -0.39 -3.05 11.69
C ILE A 93 -0.61 -1.90 12.67
N MET A 94 -1.77 -1.23 12.64
CA MET A 94 -2.16 -0.24 13.64
C MET A 94 -2.27 -0.84 15.05
N ALA A 95 -2.83 -2.04 15.19
CA ALA A 95 -2.90 -2.74 16.48
C ALA A 95 -1.51 -3.06 17.06
N LYS A 96 -0.47 -3.04 16.22
CA LYS A 96 0.94 -3.20 16.62
C LYS A 96 1.65 -1.88 16.93
N GLY A 97 0.94 -0.75 16.88
CA GLY A 97 1.50 0.58 17.14
C GLY A 97 2.44 1.08 16.04
N LYS A 98 2.35 0.51 14.84
CA LYS A 98 3.15 0.90 13.67
C LYS A 98 2.39 1.93 12.81
N SER A 99 3.14 2.74 12.06
CA SER A 99 2.59 3.89 11.33
C SER A 99 1.66 3.47 10.19
N PHE A 100 0.59 4.23 10.00
CA PHE A 100 -0.35 4.09 8.89
C PHE A 100 -0.37 5.38 8.06
N VAL A 101 0.06 5.28 6.80
CA VAL A 101 0.03 6.36 5.82
C VAL A 101 -1.05 6.09 4.78
N LEU A 102 -1.78 7.12 4.39
CA LEU A 102 -2.82 7.02 3.39
C LEU A 102 -2.47 7.87 2.17
N ALA A 103 -2.32 7.24 1.00
CA ALA A 103 -2.35 7.91 -0.28
C ALA A 103 -3.78 7.87 -0.84
N LEU A 104 -4.47 9.02 -0.89
CA LEU A 104 -5.87 9.12 -1.27
C LEU A 104 -6.05 9.92 -2.56
N LYS A 105 -6.69 9.32 -3.57
CA LYS A 105 -7.05 10.02 -4.79
C LYS A 105 -8.10 11.08 -4.47
N GLN A 106 -7.87 12.33 -4.89
CA GLN A 106 -8.85 13.40 -4.73
C GLN A 106 -10.22 13.01 -5.30
N GLY A 107 -11.28 13.41 -4.59
CA GLY A 107 -12.66 13.05 -4.92
C GLY A 107 -13.10 11.66 -4.43
N THR A 108 -12.19 10.84 -3.89
CA THR A 108 -12.52 9.55 -3.28
C THR A 108 -13.09 9.74 -1.88
N LYS A 109 -14.21 9.08 -1.59
CA LYS A 109 -14.87 9.17 -0.29
C LYS A 109 -14.29 8.16 0.70
N THR A 110 -13.60 8.66 1.72
CA THR A 110 -13.25 7.88 2.91
C THR A 110 -13.04 8.82 4.10
N THR A 111 -13.85 8.69 5.14
CA THR A 111 -13.72 9.52 6.36
C THR A 111 -12.89 8.78 7.41
N PHE A 112 -13.26 7.53 7.69
CA PHE A 112 -12.61 6.73 8.73
C PHE A 112 -11.11 6.54 8.50
N LEU A 113 -10.68 6.18 7.28
CA LEU A 113 -9.25 6.01 7.00
C LEU A 113 -8.48 7.34 7.04
N VAL A 114 -9.12 8.46 6.71
CA VAL A 114 -8.49 9.80 6.77
C VAL A 114 -8.21 10.18 8.22
N GLU A 115 -9.13 9.91 9.14
CA GLU A 115 -8.95 10.22 10.57
C GLU A 115 -7.87 9.38 11.25
N LEU A 116 -7.58 8.20 10.71
CA LEU A 116 -6.60 7.27 11.29
C LEU A 116 -5.19 7.39 10.69
N ALA A 117 -5.05 8.00 9.52
CA ALA A 117 -3.81 8.03 8.78
C ALA A 117 -2.93 9.22 9.16
N GLU A 118 -1.64 8.97 9.33
CA GLU A 118 -0.64 10.00 9.57
C GLU A 118 0.70 9.61 8.90
N PRO A 119 1.13 10.33 7.83
CA PRO A 119 0.42 11.41 7.13
C PRO A 119 -0.70 10.94 6.16
N LEU A 120 -1.58 11.88 5.80
CA LEU A 120 -2.46 11.80 4.63
C LEU A 120 -1.78 12.48 3.42
N ILE A 121 -1.74 11.77 2.29
CA ILE A 121 -1.19 12.24 1.03
C ILE A 121 -2.30 12.22 -0.02
N GLU A 122 -2.94 13.35 -0.25
CA GLU A 122 -3.93 13.48 -1.31
C GLU A 122 -3.24 13.65 -2.67
N PHE A 123 -3.75 13.00 -3.72
CA PHE A 123 -3.16 13.07 -5.06
C PHE A 123 -4.18 13.19 -6.20
N ASP A 124 -3.76 13.85 -7.28
CA ASP A 124 -4.56 14.11 -8.48
C ASP A 124 -4.17 13.22 -9.67
N SER A 125 -2.99 12.64 -9.67
CA SER A 125 -2.52 11.69 -10.68
C SER A 125 -1.49 10.75 -10.06
N ILE A 126 -1.13 9.68 -10.77
CA ILE A 126 -0.07 8.78 -10.30
C ILE A 126 1.28 9.51 -10.29
N ASP A 127 1.54 10.39 -11.25
CA ASP A 127 2.77 11.18 -11.29
C ASP A 127 2.85 12.17 -10.12
N ASP A 128 1.74 12.85 -9.79
CA ASP A 128 1.64 13.72 -8.61
C ASP A 128 1.88 12.93 -7.30
N LEU A 129 1.30 11.72 -7.19
CA LEU A 129 1.55 10.85 -6.05
C LEU A 129 3.03 10.47 -5.95
N CYS A 130 3.64 10.01 -7.04
CA CYS A 130 5.06 9.66 -7.09
C CYS A 130 5.94 10.84 -6.65
N ASP A 131 5.68 12.04 -7.17
CA ASP A 131 6.41 13.26 -6.80
C ASP A 131 6.28 13.58 -5.31
N LYS A 132 5.09 13.41 -4.72
CA LYS A 132 4.85 13.61 -3.28
C LYS A 132 5.57 12.57 -2.43
N LEU A 133 5.54 11.30 -2.84
CA LEU A 133 6.18 10.20 -2.11
C LEU A 133 7.70 10.34 -2.03
N THR A 134 8.34 11.03 -2.99
CA THR A 134 9.80 11.30 -2.92
C THR A 134 10.17 12.42 -1.93
N LYS A 135 9.19 13.20 -1.45
CA LYS A 135 9.42 14.40 -0.62
C LYS A 135 8.88 14.24 0.81
N VAL A 136 7.85 13.42 0.99
CA VAL A 136 7.21 13.19 2.29
C VAL A 136 8.07 12.33 3.20
N SER A 137 8.04 12.61 4.50
CA SER A 137 8.63 11.74 5.53
C SER A 137 7.64 10.64 5.87
N LEU A 138 8.07 9.38 5.74
CA LEU A 138 7.29 8.17 6.00
C LEU A 138 7.83 7.42 7.23
#